data_AF-A0AA96GEI8-F1
#
_entry.id   AF-A0AA96GEI8-F1
#
_cell.length_a   1.000
_cell.length_b   1.000
_cell.length_c   1.000
_cell.angle_alpha   90.00
_cell.angle_beta   90.00
_cell.angle_gamma   90.00
#
_symmetry.space_group_name_H-M   'P 1'
#
loop_
_entity.id
_entity.type
_entity.pdbx_description
1 polymer ?
#
loop_
_entity_poly.entity_id
_entity_poly.type
_entity_poly.pdbx_seq_one_letter_code
_entity_poly.pdbx_strand_id
1 'polypeptide(L)' 'MILKYESDILDDENARGNFYHVCQGKVQDTPVGIPPEDQPYECPACGIDLEQEDFLLAQQRGWS' A
#
# COMPACT_ATOMS: atom_id res chain seq x y z
N MET A 1 6.02 9.26 4.62
CA MET A 1 5.37 7.95 4.44
C MET A 1 4.83 7.89 3.03
N ILE A 2 5.09 6.80 2.29
CA ILE A 2 4.87 6.70 0.84
C ILE A 2 3.74 5.71 0.51
N LEU A 3 3.27 4.97 1.51
CA LEU A 3 2.19 4.01 1.40
C LEU A 3 1.16 4.30 2.51
N LYS A 4 -0.12 4.36 2.13
CA LYS A 4 -1.27 4.35 3.02
C LYS A 4 -1.83 2.94 3.05
N TYR A 5 -2.10 2.44 4.24
CA TYR A 5 -2.95 1.27 4.42
C TYR A 5 -4.31 1.72 4.98
N GLU A 6 -5.39 1.32 4.33
CA GLU A 6 -6.75 1.58 4.77
C GLU A 6 -7.46 0.23 4.99
N SER A 7 -7.62 -0.14 6.26
CA SER A 7 -8.52 -1.24 6.61
C SER A 7 -9.95 -0.79 6.33
N ASP A 8 -10.63 -1.47 5.42
CA ASP A 8 -12.08 -1.29 5.28
C ASP A 8 -12.74 -1.74 6.59
N ILE A 9 -13.60 -0.89 7.14
CA ILE A 9 -14.19 -1.04 8.47
C ILE A 9 -15.45 -1.92 8.43
N LEU A 10 -15.79 -2.50 7.29
CA LEU A 10 -16.86 -3.48 7.21
C LEU A 10 -16.38 -4.78 7.85
N ASP A 11 -16.94 -5.01 9.04
CA ASP A 11 -16.92 -6.17 9.92
C ASP A 11 -17.11 -7.50 9.15
N ASP A 12 -16.11 -7.89 8.36
CA ASP A 12 -16.07 -9.16 7.65
C ASP A 12 -14.70 -9.77 7.92
N GLU A 13 -14.68 -11.03 8.36
CA GLU A 13 -13.46 -11.78 8.70
C GLU A 13 -12.46 -11.92 7.51
N ASN A 14 -12.80 -11.33 6.35
CA ASN A 14 -11.98 -11.20 5.14
C ASN A 14 -11.63 -9.75 4.76
N ALA A 15 -11.66 -8.78 5.67
CA ALA A 15 -11.24 -7.40 5.42
C ALA A 15 -9.73 -7.32 5.08
N ARG A 16 -9.38 -7.67 3.84
CA ARG A 16 -8.08 -7.38 3.23
C ARG A 16 -8.07 -5.88 2.96
N GLY A 17 -7.45 -5.11 3.86
CA GLY A 17 -7.35 -3.66 3.69
C GLY A 17 -6.69 -3.28 2.36
N ASN A 18 -7.04 -2.10 1.86
CA ASN A 18 -6.52 -1.57 0.60
C ASN A 18 -5.25 -0.77 0.88
N PHE A 19 -4.24 -0.93 0.02
CA PHE A 19 -3.05 -0.09 0.05
C PHE A 19 -3.20 0.99 -1.00
N TYR A 20 -2.85 2.22 -0.64
CA TYR A 20 -2.84 3.35 -1.55
C TYR A 20 -1.46 3.99 -1.53
N HIS A 21 -0.85 4.09 -2.69
CA HIS A 21 0.44 4.75 -2.81
C HIS A 21 0.27 6.28 -2.70
N VAL A 22 1.13 6.94 -1.92
CA VAL A 22 1.13 8.40 -1.74
C VAL A 22 2.19 9.03 -2.62
N CYS A 23 1.81 9.39 -3.84
CA CYS A 23 2.70 10.03 -4.80
C CYS A 23 2.77 11.54 -4.54
N GLN A 24 3.97 12.07 -4.23
CA GLN A 24 4.21 13.50 -4.03
C GLN A 24 3.25 14.19 -3.02
N GLY A 25 2.84 13.46 -1.99
CA GLY A 25 1.91 13.97 -0.97
C GLY A 25 0.43 13.88 -1.34
N LYS A 26 0.09 13.24 -2.46
CA LYS A 26 -1.29 12.90 -2.83
C LYS A 26 -1.49 11.39 -2.76
N VAL A 27 -2.55 10.97 -2.08
CA VAL A 27 -2.99 9.56 -2.09
C VAL A 27 -3.52 9.27 -3.49
N GLN A 28 -2.95 8.26 -4.15
CA GLN A 28 -3.47 7.77 -5.41
C GLN A 28 -4.81 7.07 -5.18
N ASP A 29 -5.80 7.36 -6.00
CA ASP A 29 -7.12 6.71 -5.96
C ASP A 29 -7.05 5.24 -6.38
N THR A 30 -5.96 4.85 -7.07
CA THR A 30 -5.74 3.48 -7.50
C THR A 30 -5.21 2.65 -6.33
N PRO A 31 -5.99 1.66 -5.84
CA PRO A 31 -5.49 0.74 -4.83
C PRO A 31 -4.37 -0.10 -5.44
N VAL A 32 -3.26 -0.20 -4.72
CA VAL A 32 -2.12 -1.05 -5.06
C VAL A 32 -2.23 -2.35 -4.28
N GLY A 33 -2.10 -3.47 -4.99
CA GLY A 33 -1.98 -4.78 -4.35
C GLY A 33 -0.58 -4.97 -3.80
N ILE A 34 -0.43 -5.83 -2.80
CA ILE A 34 0.89 -6.27 -2.33
C ILE A 34 1.56 -7.06 -3.47
N PRO A 35 2.70 -6.59 -3.99
CA PRO A 35 3.45 -7.33 -5.00
C PRO A 35 4.07 -8.62 -4.43
N PRO A 36 4.38 -9.62 -5.27
CA PRO A 36 5.21 -10.75 -4.88
C PRO A 36 6.65 -10.30 -4.61
N GLU A 37 7.40 -11.05 -3.79
CA GLU A 37 8.79 -10.74 -3.40
C GLU A 37 9.75 -10.62 -4.60
N ASP A 38 9.46 -11.29 -5.70
CA ASP A 38 10.27 -11.30 -6.92
C ASP A 38 10.00 -10.09 -7.84
N GLN A 39 8.91 -9.34 -7.60
CA GLN A 39 8.46 -8.29 -8.53
C GLN A 39 7.93 -7.07 -7.77
N PRO A 40 8.80 -6.14 -7.32
CA PRO A 40 8.39 -4.95 -6.58
C PRO A 40 7.43 -4.09 -7.41
N TYR A 41 6.53 -3.38 -6.72
CA TYR A 41 5.61 -2.46 -7.37
C TYR A 41 6.33 -1.14 -7.64
N GLU A 42 6.68 -0.89 -8.90
CA GLU A 42 7.21 0.41 -9.32
C GLU A 42 6.03 1.38 -9.57
N CYS A 43 6.02 2.51 -8.86
CA CYS A 43 5.04 3.55 -9.15
C CYS A 43 5.45 4.33 -10.40
N PRO A 44 4.69 4.29 -11.51
CA PRO A 44 5.05 5.01 -12.74
C PRO A 44 4.98 6.54 -12.60
N ALA A 45 4.37 7.06 -11.53
CA ALA A 45 4.21 8.49 -11.31
C ALA A 45 5.41 9.14 -10.61
N CYS A 46 6.03 8.44 -9.65
CA CYS A 46 7.16 8.96 -8.89
C CYS A 46 8.44 8.12 -9.02
N GLY A 47 8.38 6.94 -9.66
CA GLY A 47 9.52 6.07 -9.92
C GLY A 47 10.13 5.45 -8.66
N ILE A 48 9.31 5.21 -7.63
CA ILE A 48 9.72 4.45 -6.43
C ILE A 48 9.31 3.00 -6.60
N ASP A 49 10.22 2.13 -6.20
CA ASP A 49 10.02 0.71 -6.01
C ASP A 49 9.44 0.46 -4.60
N LEU A 50 8.22 -0.07 -4.54
CA LEU A 50 7.62 -0.55 -3.30
C LEU A 50 7.77 -2.06 -3.23
N GLU A 51 8.65 -2.50 -2.35
CA GLU A 51 8.88 -3.91 -2.06
C GLU A 51 7.77 -4.49 -1.18
N GLN A 52 7.56 -5.80 -1.24
CA GLN A 52 6.56 -6.49 -0.40
C GLN A 52 6.72 -6.15 1.09
N GLU A 53 7.96 -6.04 1.57
CA GLU A 53 8.27 -5.67 2.95
C GLU A 53 7.67 -4.32 3.34
N ASP A 54 7.63 -3.34 2.43
CA ASP A 54 7.08 -2.01 2.68
C ASP A 54 5.56 -2.07 2.91
N PHE A 55 4.87 -2.91 2.13
CA PHE A 55 3.43 -3.18 2.31
C PHE A 55 3.14 -3.90 3.63
N LEU A 56 3.92 -4.93 3.95
CA LEU A 56 3.78 -5.68 5.21
C LEU A 56 4.06 -4.77 6.41
N LEU A 57 5.07 -3.90 6.31
CA LEU A 57 5.42 -2.94 7.36
C LEU A 57 4.31 -1.90 7.54
N ALA A 58 3.73 -1.40 6.45
CA ALA A 58 2.60 -0.46 6.49
C ALA A 58 1.33 -1.09 7.06
N GLN A 59 1.05 -2.36 6.73
CA GLN A 59 -0.05 -3.12 7.33
C GLN A 59 0.16 -3.31 8.83
N GLN A 60 1.38 -3.66 9.25
CA GLN A 60 1.69 -4.02 10.63
C GLN A 60 1.81 -2.79 11.55
N ARG A 61 2.32 -1.66 11.04
CA ARG A 61 2.46 -0.42 11.81
C ARG A 61 1.22 0.47 11.75
N GLY A 62 0.37 0.31 10.74
CA GLY A 62 -0.65 1.30 10.41
C GLY A 62 -0.01 2.63 9.98
N TRP A 63 -0.79 3.49 9.34
CA TRP A 63 -0.29 4.83 8.98
C TRP A 63 0.04 5.61 10.26
N SER A 64 1.29 6.05 10.44
CA SER A 64 1.70 7.03 11.46
C SER A 64 1.98 8.40 10.88
#